data_AF-C7QZT3-F1
#
_entry.id   AF-C7QZT3-F1
#
_cell.length_a   1.000
_cell.length_b   1.000
_cell.length_c   1.000
_cell.angle_alpha   90.00
_cell.angle_beta   90.00
_cell.angle_gamma   90.00
#
_symmetry.space_group_name_H-M   'P 1'
#
loop_
_entity.id
_entity.type
_entity.pdbx_description
1 polymer ?
#
loop_
_entity_poly.entity_id
_entity_poly.type
_entity_poly.pdbx_seq_one_letter_code
_entity_poly.pdbx_strand_id
1 'polypeptide(L)'
;MTAVLTPEYVAPERTARPAYRPFAATVVNTQALSPHFTRVTFTAQDFDVFGTAGLDQRVKLLFPNTHGDLNTCVATGREEDFLTWYHTWRALPDTERCPMRTYTIRRVNHAAKTVDIDFVTHGATGPGSAWALTARPGDPLILIGPDDRSTDWRTGLDWRPGGACRFLLAGDETAVPAIASIIESLPFETKADVIMEIPTPDDQLDLTPSADVTITWVPRNNQPHGHGLTEHVAAWANRHSALLQANASPMPQELTDIDVDSELLWESPEALEDNYFYAWLAGESATVKTMRRTLVSDHGLDRRKVAFMGYWRQGRAENQG
;
A
#
# COMPACT_ATOMS: atom_id res chain seq x y z
N MET A 1 38.38 3.87 6.36
CA MET A 1 37.06 4.53 6.41
C MET A 1 36.26 3.84 7.49
N THR A 2 36.11 4.49 8.64
CA THR A 2 35.37 3.94 9.78
C THR A 2 33.89 3.96 9.43
N ALA A 3 33.26 2.80 9.35
CA ALA A 3 31.81 2.70 9.19
C ALA A 3 31.16 3.43 10.37
N VAL A 4 30.44 4.51 10.08
CA VAL A 4 29.58 5.16 11.08
C VAL A 4 28.44 4.18 11.31
N LEU A 5 28.50 3.45 12.41
CA LEU A 5 27.41 2.61 12.88
C LEU A 5 26.21 3.54 13.10
N THR A 6 25.20 3.42 12.25
CA THR A 6 23.89 4.02 12.52
C THR A 6 23.38 3.43 13.85
N PRO A 7 22.92 4.26 14.80
CA PRO A 7 22.45 3.74 16.08
C PRO A 7 21.35 2.69 15.83
N GLU A 8 21.53 1.53 16.46
CA GLU A 8 20.63 0.39 16.35
C GLU A 8 19.25 0.78 16.89
N TYR A 9 18.19 0.52 16.12
CA TYR A 9 16.84 0.80 16.56
C TYR A 9 16.48 -0.11 17.73
N VAL A 10 16.12 0.48 18.87
CA VAL A 10 15.65 -0.26 20.04
C VAL A 10 14.13 -0.16 20.07
N ALA A 11 13.44 -1.28 19.85
CA ALA A 11 11.99 -1.33 19.92
C ALA A 11 11.50 -0.89 21.32
N PRO A 12 10.46 -0.06 21.41
CA PRO A 12 9.90 0.37 22.68
C PRO A 12 9.15 -0.76 23.37
N GLU A 13 8.89 -0.59 24.67
CA GLU A 13 7.93 -1.43 25.37
C GLU A 13 6.53 -1.27 24.75
N ARG A 14 5.91 -2.39 24.39
CA ARG A 14 4.59 -2.43 23.77
C ARG A 14 3.52 -2.70 24.80
N THR A 15 2.49 -1.87 24.82
CA THR A 15 1.34 -1.99 25.73
C THR A 15 0.04 -2.01 24.95
N ALA A 16 -1.06 -2.39 25.62
CA ALA A 16 -2.40 -2.23 25.07
C ALA A 16 -2.70 -0.73 24.90
N ARG A 17 -2.63 -0.27 23.66
CA ARG A 17 -2.98 1.09 23.20
C ARG A 17 -3.37 1.02 21.73
N PRO A 18 -4.06 2.02 21.18
CA PRO A 18 -4.53 1.93 19.81
C PRO A 18 -3.37 1.79 18.83
N ALA A 19 -3.56 0.93 17.86
CA ALA A 19 -2.56 0.58 16.88
C ALA A 19 -2.12 1.78 16.04
N TYR A 20 -3.06 2.68 15.71
CA TYR A 20 -2.87 3.82 14.84
C TYR A 20 -3.26 5.11 15.52
N ARG A 21 -2.56 6.20 15.20
CA ARG A 21 -2.82 7.54 15.74
C ARG A 21 -2.43 8.65 14.77
N PRO A 22 -2.98 9.86 14.93
CA PRO A 22 -2.51 11.01 14.18
C PRO A 22 -1.13 11.47 14.67
N PHE A 23 -0.30 11.87 13.71
CA PHE A 23 0.99 12.52 13.86
C PHE A 23 0.95 13.85 13.10
N ALA A 24 1.30 14.95 13.76
CA ALA A 24 1.46 16.23 13.11
C ALA A 24 2.79 16.23 12.34
N ALA A 25 2.72 15.98 11.03
CA ALA A 25 3.88 15.79 10.20
C ALA A 25 4.13 17.01 9.32
N THR A 26 5.40 17.23 8.97
CA THR A 26 5.81 18.24 8.00
C THR A 26 6.70 17.61 6.94
N VAL A 27 6.61 18.13 5.72
CA VAL A 27 7.49 17.72 4.62
C VAL A 27 8.91 18.19 4.94
N VAL A 28 9.89 17.32 4.75
CA VAL A 28 11.33 17.67 4.79
C VAL A 28 11.98 17.59 3.42
N ASN A 29 11.46 16.76 2.52
CA ASN A 29 11.98 16.60 1.17
C ASN A 29 10.89 16.13 0.20
N THR A 30 10.99 16.57 -1.05
CA THR A 30 10.19 16.10 -2.17
C THR A 30 11.14 15.72 -3.31
N GLN A 31 11.03 14.50 -3.81
CA GLN A 31 11.87 13.97 -4.87
C GLN A 31 11.01 13.35 -5.98
N ALA A 32 11.13 13.87 -7.20
CA ALA A 32 10.61 13.17 -8.37
C ALA A 32 11.46 11.91 -8.61
N LEU A 33 10.82 10.73 -8.54
CA LEU A 33 11.45 9.45 -8.85
C LEU A 33 11.32 9.13 -10.34
N SER A 34 10.17 9.49 -10.92
CA SER A 34 9.85 9.36 -12.34
C SER A 34 8.82 10.43 -12.72
N PRO A 35 8.36 10.50 -13.99
CA PRO A 35 7.30 11.43 -14.38
C PRO A 35 6.01 11.33 -13.55
N HIS A 36 5.64 10.13 -13.09
CA HIS A 36 4.40 9.89 -12.33
C HIS A 36 4.61 9.41 -10.90
N PHE A 37 5.85 9.30 -10.42
CA PHE A 37 6.17 8.95 -9.04
C PHE A 37 6.91 10.08 -8.33
N THR A 38 6.35 10.57 -7.22
CA THR A 38 6.98 11.55 -6.35
C THR A 38 7.12 10.98 -4.94
N ARG A 39 8.35 10.87 -4.43
CA ARG A 39 8.61 10.55 -3.02
C ARG A 39 8.53 11.82 -2.18
N VAL A 40 7.71 11.78 -1.14
CA VAL A 40 7.67 12.82 -0.12
C VAL A 40 8.16 12.23 1.20
N THR A 41 9.17 12.87 1.78
CA THR A 41 9.70 12.53 3.10
C THR A 41 9.09 13.44 4.14
N PHE A 42 8.51 12.84 5.16
CA PHE A 42 7.88 13.51 6.30
C PHE A 42 8.74 13.40 7.55
N THR A 43 8.63 14.38 8.45
CA THR A 43 9.14 14.32 9.83
C THR A 43 8.04 14.68 10.82
N ALA A 44 8.13 14.15 12.04
CA ALA A 44 7.37 14.63 13.20
C ALA A 44 8.21 14.47 14.48
N GLN A 45 7.83 15.18 15.55
CA GLN A 45 8.54 15.15 16.83
C GLN A 45 8.68 13.72 17.40
N ASP A 46 7.66 12.90 17.18
CA ASP A 46 7.41 11.59 17.74
C ASP A 46 7.53 10.45 16.71
N PHE A 47 8.19 10.68 15.57
CA PHE A 47 8.50 9.62 14.60
C PHE A 47 9.58 8.63 15.08
N ASP A 48 10.20 8.86 16.22
CA ASP A 48 11.01 7.85 16.93
C ASP A 48 10.16 6.67 17.41
N VAL A 49 8.84 6.85 17.59
CA VAL A 49 7.90 5.78 17.98
C VAL A 49 6.86 5.47 16.90
N PHE A 50 7.11 5.91 15.66
CA PHE A 50 6.29 5.52 14.52
C PHE A 50 6.42 4.02 14.28
N GLY A 51 5.33 3.27 14.10
CA GLY A 51 5.43 1.84 13.81
C GLY A 51 5.82 1.57 12.35
N THR A 52 6.48 0.45 12.08
CA THR A 52 6.56 -0.02 10.68
C THR A 52 6.84 -1.50 10.58
N ALA A 53 6.01 -2.20 9.82
CA ALA A 53 6.26 -3.57 9.41
C ALA A 53 6.91 -3.63 8.02
N GLY A 54 7.11 -2.48 7.37
CA GLY A 54 7.39 -2.40 5.94
C GLY A 54 6.22 -2.95 5.12
N LEU A 55 6.55 -3.75 4.10
CA LEU A 55 5.58 -4.51 3.31
C LEU A 55 4.49 -3.61 2.70
N ASP A 56 3.22 -4.03 2.73
CA ASP A 56 2.08 -3.26 2.25
C ASP A 56 1.41 -2.40 3.34
N GLN A 57 2.13 -2.06 4.41
CA GLN A 57 1.51 -1.38 5.54
C GLN A 57 1.00 0.02 5.15
N ARG A 58 -0.30 0.23 5.37
CA ARG A 58 -0.99 1.45 4.95
C ARG A 58 -0.99 2.52 6.02
N VAL A 59 -1.05 3.78 5.60
CA VAL A 59 -1.29 4.98 6.41
C VAL A 59 -2.42 5.79 5.78
N LYS A 60 -2.99 6.72 6.55
CA LYS A 60 -3.90 7.73 6.02
C LYS A 60 -3.28 9.10 6.14
N LEU A 61 -3.37 9.90 5.09
CA LEU A 61 -2.96 11.29 5.09
C LEU A 61 -4.19 12.18 5.05
N LEU A 62 -4.25 13.15 5.95
CA LEU A 62 -5.20 14.27 5.86
C LEU A 62 -4.48 15.48 5.31
N PHE A 63 -4.92 15.92 4.14
CA PHE A 63 -4.42 17.12 3.49
C PHE A 63 -5.16 18.36 4.01
N PRO A 64 -4.52 19.54 3.96
CA PRO A 64 -5.22 20.80 4.21
C PRO A 64 -6.50 20.90 3.37
N ASN A 65 -7.57 21.43 3.96
CA ASN A 65 -8.83 21.68 3.25
C ASN A 65 -8.69 22.85 2.26
N THR A 66 -9.78 23.24 1.60
CA THR A 66 -9.77 24.34 0.62
C THR A 66 -9.43 25.72 1.21
N HIS A 67 -9.47 25.87 2.53
CA HIS A 67 -9.07 27.08 3.25
C HIS A 67 -7.60 27.06 3.68
N GLY A 68 -6.87 25.96 3.38
CA GLY A 68 -5.49 25.75 3.84
C GLY A 68 -5.41 25.26 5.28
N ASP A 69 -6.54 24.90 5.89
CA ASP A 69 -6.61 24.54 7.29
C ASP A 69 -6.48 23.03 7.50
N LEU A 70 -5.88 22.67 8.64
CA LEU A 70 -5.87 21.33 9.23
C LEU A 70 -6.75 21.30 10.49
N ASN A 71 -7.89 22.00 10.46
CA ASN A 71 -8.74 22.32 11.62
C ASN A 71 -9.29 21.12 12.41
N THR A 72 -8.98 19.89 12.01
CA THR A 72 -9.24 18.68 12.77
C THR A 72 -8.00 17.78 12.77
N CYS A 73 -7.78 17.09 13.90
CA CYS A 73 -6.92 15.91 14.03
C CYS A 73 -5.51 16.11 14.61
N VAL A 74 -5.35 16.87 15.69
CA VAL A 74 -4.24 16.64 16.61
C VAL A 74 -4.82 16.05 17.89
N ALA A 75 -4.67 14.72 18.06
CA ALA A 75 -4.95 14.09 19.35
C ALA A 75 -4.10 14.82 20.39
N THR A 76 -4.71 15.28 21.49
CA THR A 76 -4.00 16.06 22.52
C THR A 76 -3.07 15.18 23.38
N GLY A 77 -2.74 13.98 22.90
CA GLY A 77 -1.95 12.98 23.60
C GLY A 77 -2.73 12.19 24.66
N ARG A 78 -4.06 12.32 24.73
CA ARG A 78 -4.90 11.55 25.67
C ARG A 78 -5.43 10.27 25.04
N GLU A 79 -5.40 9.16 25.79
CA GLU A 79 -5.92 7.85 25.37
C GLU A 79 -7.42 7.85 25.05
N GLU A 80 -8.17 8.84 25.55
CA GLU A 80 -9.60 9.00 25.28
C GLU A 80 -9.90 9.69 23.92
N ASP A 81 -8.89 10.19 23.20
CA ASP A 81 -9.06 11.01 21.98
C ASP A 81 -9.05 10.21 20.65
N PHE A 82 -8.83 8.90 20.69
CA PHE A 82 -8.48 8.12 19.50
C PHE A 82 -9.61 7.91 18.49
N LEU A 83 -10.86 7.79 18.94
CA LEU A 83 -12.02 7.87 18.04
C LEU A 83 -12.58 9.29 17.96
N THR A 84 -12.27 10.12 18.96
CA THR A 84 -12.75 11.50 19.05
C THR A 84 -12.34 12.29 17.82
N TRP A 85 -11.07 12.20 17.37
CA TRP A 85 -10.66 12.91 16.15
C TRP A 85 -11.47 12.48 14.91
N TYR A 86 -11.74 11.17 14.76
CA TYR A 86 -12.47 10.64 13.60
C TYR A 86 -13.94 11.07 13.64
N HIS A 87 -14.57 11.02 14.82
CA HIS A 87 -15.93 11.52 15.01
C HIS A 87 -16.02 13.03 14.76
N THR A 88 -15.05 13.82 15.23
CA THR A 88 -14.99 15.27 14.97
C THR A 88 -14.82 15.54 13.48
N TRP A 89 -13.86 14.88 12.82
CA TRP A 89 -13.61 15.02 11.38
C TRP A 89 -14.84 14.63 10.54
N ARG A 90 -15.54 13.55 10.92
CA ARG A 90 -16.77 13.09 10.25
C ARG A 90 -17.95 14.02 10.46
N ALA A 91 -18.02 14.71 11.61
CA ALA A 91 -19.07 15.67 11.92
C ALA A 91 -18.91 17.02 11.20
N LEU A 92 -17.73 17.32 10.64
CA LEU A 92 -17.51 18.54 9.87
C LEU A 92 -18.32 18.55 8.56
N PRO A 93 -18.78 19.73 8.10
CA PRO A 93 -19.27 19.91 6.74
C PRO A 93 -18.21 19.50 5.70
N ASP A 94 -18.65 19.01 4.54
CA ASP A 94 -17.73 18.54 3.49
C ASP A 94 -16.75 19.61 2.99
N THR A 95 -17.14 20.90 3.05
CA THR A 95 -16.28 22.04 2.68
C THR A 95 -15.18 22.33 3.69
N GLU A 96 -15.36 21.91 4.94
CA GLU A 96 -14.41 22.13 6.02
C GLU A 96 -13.55 20.88 6.29
N ARG A 97 -14.01 19.72 5.84
CA ARG A 97 -13.34 18.43 6.06
C ARG A 97 -12.03 18.35 5.29
N CYS A 98 -10.97 18.03 6.02
CA CYS A 98 -9.66 17.74 5.43
C CYS A 98 -9.75 16.48 4.56
N PRO A 99 -9.38 16.53 3.27
CA PRO A 99 -9.41 15.34 2.41
C PRO A 99 -8.49 14.25 2.96
N MET A 100 -9.03 13.05 3.14
CA MET A 100 -8.27 11.89 3.62
C MET A 100 -7.99 10.92 2.49
N ARG A 101 -6.75 10.41 2.37
CA ARG A 101 -6.39 9.36 1.41
C ARG A 101 -5.50 8.31 2.02
N THR A 102 -5.62 7.08 1.53
CA THR A 102 -4.81 5.95 1.96
C THR A 102 -3.54 5.82 1.11
N TYR A 103 -2.38 5.63 1.75
CA TYR A 103 -1.08 5.44 1.10
C TYR A 103 -0.30 4.30 1.74
N THR A 104 0.76 3.84 1.08
CA THR A 104 1.68 2.83 1.63
C THR A 104 2.89 3.50 2.28
N ILE A 105 3.32 3.01 3.44
CA ILE A 105 4.61 3.39 4.04
C ILE A 105 5.73 2.81 3.15
N ARG A 106 6.54 3.67 2.54
CA ARG A 106 7.65 3.20 1.70
C ARG A 106 8.89 2.86 2.52
N ARG A 107 9.19 3.69 3.53
CA ARG A 107 10.35 3.51 4.41
C ARG A 107 10.19 4.34 5.67
N VAL A 108 10.68 3.83 6.79
CA VAL A 108 10.80 4.58 8.04
C VAL A 108 12.26 4.59 8.48
N ASN A 109 12.72 5.74 8.96
CA ASN A 109 14.04 5.90 9.56
C ASN A 109 13.87 6.53 10.94
N HIS A 110 13.89 5.70 11.99
CA HIS A 110 13.71 6.15 13.36
C HIS A 110 14.82 7.09 13.84
N ALA A 111 16.07 6.85 13.42
CA ALA A 111 17.20 7.70 13.80
C ALA A 111 17.07 9.11 13.22
N ALA A 112 16.62 9.22 11.97
CA ALA A 112 16.34 10.51 11.34
C ALA A 112 14.95 11.07 11.66
N LYS A 113 14.09 10.28 12.32
CA LYS A 113 12.67 10.57 12.53
C LYS A 113 11.93 10.92 11.23
N THR A 114 12.15 10.13 10.18
CA THR A 114 11.53 10.36 8.86
C THR A 114 10.72 9.18 8.35
N VAL A 115 9.63 9.47 7.65
CA VAL A 115 8.80 8.49 6.93
C VAL A 115 8.71 8.91 5.46
N ASP A 116 9.08 8.00 4.54
CA ASP A 116 8.91 8.18 3.11
C ASP A 116 7.57 7.60 2.65
N ILE A 117 6.87 8.32 1.78
CA ILE A 117 5.69 7.85 1.06
C ILE A 117 5.86 8.19 -0.42
N ASP A 118 5.62 7.20 -1.28
CA ASP A 118 5.62 7.38 -2.73
C ASP A 118 4.21 7.67 -3.22
N PHE A 119 4.05 8.81 -3.89
CA PHE A 119 2.80 9.27 -4.48
C PHE A 119 2.79 8.97 -5.97
N VAL A 120 1.70 8.38 -6.43
CA VAL A 120 1.35 8.38 -7.86
C VAL A 120 0.75 9.74 -8.20
N THR A 121 1.35 10.43 -9.17
CA THR A 121 0.90 11.74 -9.63
C THR A 121 0.30 11.64 -11.03
N HIS A 122 -1.02 11.81 -11.12
CA HIS A 122 -1.80 11.82 -12.37
C HIS A 122 -2.51 13.18 -12.55
N GLY A 123 -1.71 14.26 -12.59
CA GLY A 123 -2.22 15.64 -12.65
C GLY A 123 -2.94 16.11 -11.38
N ALA A 124 -3.64 17.25 -11.46
CA ALA A 124 -4.27 17.91 -10.30
C ALA A 124 -5.73 17.47 -10.03
N THR A 125 -6.14 16.31 -10.52
CA THR A 125 -7.55 15.86 -10.50
C THR A 125 -8.03 15.31 -9.14
N GLY A 126 -7.11 14.99 -8.22
CA GLY A 126 -7.43 14.53 -6.86
C GLY A 126 -6.54 15.21 -5.81
N PRO A 127 -7.03 15.36 -4.56
CA PRO A 127 -6.35 16.16 -3.54
C PRO A 127 -4.93 15.66 -3.22
N GLY A 128 -4.73 14.34 -3.18
CA GLY A 128 -3.40 13.77 -2.90
C GLY A 128 -2.39 13.99 -4.03
N SER A 129 -2.79 13.75 -5.28
CA SER A 129 -1.93 13.99 -6.46
C SER A 129 -1.66 15.48 -6.65
N ALA A 130 -2.68 16.34 -6.50
CA ALA A 130 -2.53 17.79 -6.60
C ALA A 130 -1.61 18.35 -5.52
N TRP A 131 -1.73 17.85 -4.28
CA TRP A 131 -0.86 18.22 -3.17
C TRP A 131 0.58 17.76 -3.39
N ALA A 132 0.79 16.50 -3.80
CA ALA A 132 2.13 15.95 -4.03
C ALA A 132 2.92 16.71 -5.11
N LEU A 133 2.24 17.22 -6.14
CA LEU A 133 2.85 18.02 -7.20
C LEU A 133 3.36 19.39 -6.73
N THR A 134 2.84 19.91 -5.63
CA THR A 134 3.20 21.24 -5.11
C THR A 134 3.88 21.21 -3.75
N ALA A 135 3.95 20.04 -3.11
CA ALA A 135 4.52 19.83 -1.78
C ALA A 135 5.98 20.29 -1.69
N ARG A 136 6.25 21.12 -0.68
CA ARG A 136 7.56 21.71 -0.39
C ARG A 136 7.96 21.45 1.06
N PRO A 137 9.27 21.44 1.37
CA PRO A 137 9.73 21.40 2.75
C PRO A 137 9.04 22.47 3.61
N GLY A 138 8.52 22.06 4.76
CA GLY A 138 7.73 22.88 5.67
C GLY A 138 6.22 22.73 5.55
N ASP A 139 5.70 22.17 4.45
CA ASP A 139 4.25 21.98 4.28
C ASP A 139 3.71 21.00 5.32
N PRO A 140 2.63 21.35 6.05
CA PRO A 140 2.07 20.50 7.10
C PRO A 140 1.01 19.53 6.56
N LEU A 141 0.89 18.37 7.21
CA LEU A 141 -0.26 17.48 7.10
C LEU A 141 -0.44 16.65 8.37
N ILE A 142 -1.56 15.92 8.48
CA ILE A 142 -1.72 14.89 9.51
C ILE A 142 -1.50 13.52 8.88
N LEU A 143 -0.54 12.77 9.42
CA LEU A 143 -0.28 11.38 9.07
C LEU A 143 -0.91 10.50 10.15
N ILE A 144 -1.91 9.69 9.80
CA ILE A 144 -2.44 8.66 10.68
C ILE A 144 -1.74 7.35 10.36
N GLY A 145 -0.92 6.91 11.30
CA GLY A 145 -0.05 5.75 11.10
C GLY A 145 0.09 4.91 12.35
N PRO A 146 0.80 3.79 12.23
CA PRO A 146 1.02 2.87 13.33
C PRO A 146 1.84 3.53 14.46
N ASP A 147 1.57 3.12 15.71
CA ASP A 147 2.34 3.48 16.90
C ASP A 147 3.11 2.24 17.37
N ASP A 148 4.45 2.29 17.34
CA ASP A 148 5.27 1.11 17.65
C ASP A 148 5.18 0.67 19.12
N ARG A 149 4.60 1.51 19.98
CA ARG A 149 4.33 1.19 21.39
C ARG A 149 3.02 0.41 21.56
N SER A 150 2.24 0.21 20.51
CA SER A 150 1.06 -0.65 20.53
C SER A 150 1.45 -2.12 20.34
N THR A 151 0.75 -3.03 21.01
CA THR A 151 0.81 -4.46 20.70
C THR A 151 0.32 -4.78 19.28
N ASP A 152 -0.53 -3.93 18.71
CA ASP A 152 -1.20 -4.12 17.42
C ASP A 152 -0.60 -3.25 16.29
N TRP A 153 0.63 -2.75 16.48
CA TRP A 153 1.36 -1.87 15.55
C TRP A 153 1.50 -2.39 14.12
N ARG A 154 1.33 -3.71 13.90
CA ARG A 154 1.37 -4.38 12.58
C ARG A 154 0.05 -4.31 11.82
N THR A 155 -1.00 -3.69 12.36
CA THR A 155 -2.27 -3.57 11.62
C THR A 155 -2.10 -2.76 10.32
N GLY A 156 -3.06 -2.86 9.41
CA GLY A 156 -3.01 -2.20 8.09
C GLY A 156 -2.21 -2.95 7.02
N LEU A 157 -1.88 -4.21 7.27
CA LEU A 157 -1.24 -5.16 6.35
C LEU A 157 -2.24 -6.16 5.77
N ASP A 158 -2.07 -6.50 4.50
CA ASP A 158 -2.81 -7.55 3.80
C ASP A 158 -1.87 -8.60 3.18
N TRP A 159 -0.56 -8.36 3.20
CA TRP A 159 0.49 -9.33 2.94
C TRP A 159 0.56 -10.37 4.07
N ARG A 160 -0.01 -11.56 3.82
CA ARG A 160 -0.09 -12.68 4.77
C ARG A 160 0.36 -14.00 4.14
N PRO A 161 1.63 -14.12 3.71
CA PRO A 161 2.11 -15.27 2.94
C PRO A 161 2.17 -16.58 3.74
N GLY A 162 2.19 -16.50 5.09
CA GLY A 162 2.46 -17.65 5.95
C GLY A 162 3.83 -18.25 5.64
N GLY A 163 3.89 -19.58 5.44
CA GLY A 163 5.12 -20.30 5.11
C GLY A 163 5.55 -20.24 3.63
N ALA A 164 4.85 -19.48 2.78
CA ALA A 164 5.12 -19.47 1.34
C ALA A 164 6.52 -19.00 0.99
N CYS A 165 7.11 -19.62 -0.03
CA CYS A 165 8.44 -19.29 -0.56
C CYS A 165 8.44 -19.03 -2.08
N ARG A 166 7.30 -19.24 -2.76
CA ARG A 166 7.07 -18.83 -4.14
C ARG A 166 5.95 -17.80 -4.22
N PHE A 167 6.18 -16.69 -4.91
CA PHE A 167 5.24 -15.57 -4.95
C PHE A 167 4.85 -15.15 -6.36
N LEU A 168 3.62 -14.66 -6.48
CA LEU A 168 3.17 -13.78 -7.57
C LEU A 168 2.73 -12.45 -6.97
N LEU A 169 3.31 -11.34 -7.39
CA LEU A 169 2.81 -10.01 -7.07
C LEU A 169 2.37 -9.31 -8.36
N ALA A 170 1.18 -8.72 -8.36
CA ALA A 170 0.71 -7.98 -9.53
C ALA A 170 -0.07 -6.72 -9.14
N GLY A 171 0.14 -5.63 -9.85
CA GLY A 171 -0.62 -4.42 -9.61
C GLY A 171 -0.33 -3.28 -10.57
N ASP A 172 -1.11 -2.21 -10.46
CA ASP A 172 -0.88 -0.98 -11.19
C ASP A 172 0.06 -0.03 -10.42
N GLU A 173 0.26 1.17 -10.95
CA GLU A 173 1.18 2.15 -10.37
C GLU A 173 0.88 2.48 -8.90
N THR A 174 -0.37 2.36 -8.46
CA THR A 174 -0.78 2.64 -7.07
C THR A 174 -0.33 1.54 -6.10
N ALA A 175 -0.10 0.33 -6.61
CA ALA A 175 0.41 -0.81 -5.84
C ALA A 175 1.94 -0.92 -5.85
N VAL A 176 2.63 -0.23 -6.77
CA VAL A 176 4.10 -0.26 -6.90
C VAL A 176 4.82 0.03 -5.58
N PRO A 177 4.44 1.04 -4.75
CA PRO A 177 5.13 1.27 -3.48
C PRO A 177 5.04 0.11 -2.48
N ALA A 178 3.91 -0.59 -2.44
CA ALA A 178 3.72 -1.78 -1.61
C ALA A 178 4.51 -2.98 -2.14
N ILE A 179 4.45 -3.23 -3.44
CA ILE A 179 5.20 -4.30 -4.09
C ILE A 179 6.70 -4.10 -3.88
N ALA A 180 7.21 -2.88 -4.09
CA ALA A 180 8.62 -2.52 -3.84
C ALA A 180 9.04 -2.85 -2.40
N SER A 181 8.24 -2.42 -1.43
CA SER A 181 8.51 -2.66 -0.01
C SER A 181 8.46 -4.14 0.36
N ILE A 182 7.57 -4.93 -0.27
CA ILE A 182 7.50 -6.37 -0.10
C ILE A 182 8.77 -7.04 -0.66
N ILE A 183 9.11 -6.81 -1.93
CA ILE A 183 10.21 -7.53 -2.61
C ILE A 183 11.60 -7.19 -2.06
N GLU A 184 11.77 -5.99 -1.50
CA GLU A 184 13.00 -5.57 -0.79
C GLU A 184 13.12 -6.26 0.57
N SER A 185 12.01 -6.73 1.15
CA SER A 185 11.94 -7.37 2.46
C SER A 185 11.81 -8.90 2.41
N LEU A 186 11.77 -9.49 1.22
CA LEU A 186 11.62 -10.94 1.07
C LEU A 186 12.87 -11.69 1.59
N PRO A 187 12.72 -12.89 2.20
CA PRO A 187 13.87 -13.72 2.51
C PRO A 187 14.61 -14.15 1.24
N PHE A 188 15.94 -14.23 1.31
CA PHE A 188 16.82 -14.49 0.16
C PHE A 188 16.50 -15.80 -0.57
N GLU A 189 16.00 -16.81 0.15
CA GLU A 189 15.68 -18.15 -0.37
C GLU A 189 14.35 -18.20 -1.13
N THR A 190 13.62 -17.10 -1.18
CA THR A 190 12.32 -17.04 -1.85
C THR A 190 12.45 -16.68 -3.32
N LYS A 191 11.37 -16.94 -4.07
CA LYS A 191 11.26 -16.61 -5.48
C LYS A 191 9.98 -15.84 -5.75
N ALA A 192 10.03 -14.78 -6.53
CA ALA A 192 8.84 -14.01 -6.89
C ALA A 192 8.80 -13.67 -8.38
N ASP A 193 7.61 -13.78 -8.97
CA ASP A 193 7.28 -13.12 -10.23
C ASP A 193 6.47 -11.86 -9.93
N VAL A 194 6.89 -10.74 -10.51
CA VAL A 194 6.28 -9.43 -10.26
C VAL A 194 5.82 -8.83 -11.59
N ILE A 195 4.56 -8.40 -11.66
CA ILE A 195 3.98 -7.79 -12.86
C ILE A 195 3.37 -6.44 -12.47
N MET A 196 4.00 -5.35 -12.89
CA MET A 196 3.58 -4.00 -12.52
C MET A 196 3.20 -3.18 -13.74
N GLU A 197 1.95 -2.72 -13.81
CA GLU A 197 1.52 -1.76 -14.82
C GLU A 197 1.89 -0.34 -14.40
N ILE A 198 2.47 0.42 -15.33
CA ILE A 198 2.93 1.80 -15.10
C ILE A 198 2.46 2.71 -16.24
N PRO A 199 2.31 4.03 -16.04
CA PRO A 199 1.79 4.91 -17.08
C PRO A 199 2.66 4.90 -18.35
N THR A 200 3.98 5.04 -18.18
CA THR A 200 4.94 5.10 -19.28
C THR A 200 6.21 4.29 -18.96
N PRO A 201 7.04 3.94 -19.96
CA PRO A 201 8.31 3.26 -19.72
C PRO A 201 9.28 4.04 -18.82
N ASP A 202 9.14 5.37 -18.77
CA ASP A 202 9.95 6.26 -17.94
C ASP A 202 9.58 6.19 -16.45
N ASP A 203 8.51 5.46 -16.10
CA ASP A 203 8.05 5.24 -14.73
C ASP A 203 8.60 3.95 -14.09
N GLN A 204 9.55 3.28 -14.75
CA GLN A 204 10.26 2.15 -14.16
C GLN A 204 11.16 2.64 -13.02
N LEU A 205 10.86 2.19 -11.80
CA LEU A 205 11.66 2.52 -10.63
C LEU A 205 12.85 1.57 -10.52
N ASP A 206 13.98 2.09 -10.03
CA ASP A 206 15.12 1.28 -9.65
C ASP A 206 14.82 0.59 -8.31
N LEU A 207 14.58 -0.72 -8.36
CA LEU A 207 14.20 -1.55 -7.22
C LEU A 207 15.31 -2.54 -6.91
N THR A 208 15.59 -2.75 -5.62
CA THR A 208 16.68 -3.64 -5.17
C THR A 208 16.12 -4.83 -4.39
N PRO A 209 15.54 -5.84 -5.06
CA PRO A 209 14.99 -7.01 -4.38
C PRO A 209 16.08 -7.78 -3.62
N SER A 210 15.70 -8.38 -2.51
CA SER A 210 16.58 -9.19 -1.66
C SER A 210 16.58 -10.68 -2.00
N ALA A 211 15.70 -11.11 -2.90
CA ALA A 211 15.46 -12.51 -3.29
C ALA A 211 15.55 -12.72 -4.83
N ASP A 212 15.31 -13.94 -5.32
CA ASP A 212 15.20 -14.22 -6.77
C ASP A 212 13.87 -13.67 -7.32
N VAL A 213 13.89 -12.41 -7.76
CA VAL A 213 12.70 -11.68 -8.24
C VAL A 213 12.80 -11.40 -9.72
N THR A 214 11.82 -11.87 -10.49
CA THR A 214 11.65 -11.50 -11.90
C THR A 214 10.61 -10.39 -12.02
N ILE A 215 11.05 -9.18 -12.39
CA ILE A 215 10.18 -8.01 -12.53
C ILE A 215 9.81 -7.79 -14.00
N THR A 216 8.50 -7.72 -14.27
CA THR A 216 7.93 -7.34 -15.56
C THR A 216 7.21 -6.01 -15.41
N TRP A 217 7.75 -4.97 -16.04
CA TRP A 217 7.09 -3.68 -16.16
C TRP A 217 6.18 -3.67 -17.40
N VAL A 218 4.94 -3.21 -17.23
CA VAL A 218 3.92 -3.16 -18.29
C VAL A 218 3.54 -1.69 -18.52
N PRO A 219 4.19 -0.99 -19.46
CA PRO A 219 3.81 0.38 -19.79
C PRO A 219 2.41 0.43 -20.42
N ARG A 220 1.53 1.24 -19.85
CA ARG A 220 0.14 1.39 -20.31
C ARG A 220 0.04 2.18 -21.62
N ASN A 221 0.90 3.18 -21.85
CA ASN A 221 1.01 3.90 -23.14
C ASN A 221 -0.36 4.35 -23.73
N ASN A 222 -1.20 4.97 -22.90
CA ASN A 222 -2.57 5.41 -23.23
C ASN A 222 -3.61 4.30 -23.47
N GLN A 223 -3.29 3.03 -23.22
CA GLN A 223 -4.31 1.98 -23.11
C GLN A 223 -5.17 2.19 -21.87
N PRO A 224 -6.38 1.61 -21.81
CA PRO A 224 -7.17 1.58 -20.59
C PRO A 224 -6.38 0.94 -19.43
N HIS A 225 -6.62 1.44 -18.21
CA HIS A 225 -6.10 0.81 -16.99
C HIS A 225 -6.41 -0.69 -16.95
N GLY A 226 -5.41 -1.48 -16.58
CA GLY A 226 -5.52 -2.92 -16.41
C GLY A 226 -5.49 -3.75 -17.69
N HIS A 227 -5.54 -3.13 -18.87
CA HIS A 227 -5.53 -3.86 -20.14
C HIS A 227 -4.25 -4.71 -20.28
N GLY A 228 -3.09 -4.07 -20.16
CA GLY A 228 -1.81 -4.78 -20.23
C GLY A 228 -1.60 -5.69 -19.02
N LEU A 229 -1.95 -5.22 -17.82
CA LEU A 229 -1.76 -5.99 -16.58
C LEU A 229 -2.50 -7.33 -16.61
N THR A 230 -3.78 -7.33 -16.98
CA THR A 230 -4.61 -8.54 -16.99
C THR A 230 -4.14 -9.55 -18.03
N GLU A 231 -3.71 -9.09 -19.22
CA GLU A 231 -3.10 -9.95 -20.24
C GLU A 231 -1.82 -10.61 -19.75
N HIS A 232 -0.95 -9.86 -19.07
CA HIS A 232 0.31 -10.40 -18.54
C HIS A 232 0.07 -11.41 -17.41
N VAL A 233 -0.89 -11.15 -16.52
CA VAL A 233 -1.27 -12.09 -15.46
C VAL A 233 -1.89 -13.35 -16.05
N ALA A 234 -2.77 -13.25 -17.05
CA ALA A 234 -3.33 -14.42 -17.74
C ALA A 234 -2.25 -15.22 -18.47
N ALA A 235 -1.32 -14.55 -19.16
CA ALA A 235 -0.20 -15.21 -19.83
C ALA A 235 0.74 -15.90 -18.81
N TRP A 236 1.00 -15.26 -17.67
CA TRP A 236 1.76 -15.86 -16.57
C TRP A 236 1.05 -17.10 -16.03
N ALA A 237 -0.25 -17.01 -15.77
CA ALA A 237 -1.04 -18.12 -15.21
C ALA A 237 -1.08 -19.33 -16.14
N ASN A 238 -1.21 -19.11 -17.45
CA ASN A 238 -1.13 -20.16 -18.46
C ASN A 238 0.24 -20.86 -18.48
N ARG A 239 1.34 -20.10 -18.40
CA ARG A 239 2.71 -20.66 -18.34
C ARG A 239 2.98 -21.42 -17.04
N HIS A 240 2.33 -21.03 -15.94
CA HIS A 240 2.50 -21.61 -14.61
C HIS A 240 1.31 -22.49 -14.20
N SER A 241 0.59 -23.07 -15.15
CA SER A 241 -0.60 -23.89 -14.90
C SER A 241 -0.33 -25.05 -13.94
N ALA A 242 0.81 -25.73 -14.04
CA ALA A 242 1.19 -26.80 -13.12
C ALA A 242 1.38 -26.31 -11.67
N LEU A 243 1.95 -25.12 -11.47
CA LEU A 243 2.09 -24.49 -10.15
C LEU A 243 0.72 -24.16 -9.56
N LEU A 244 -0.18 -23.59 -10.36
CA LEU A 244 -1.54 -23.24 -9.93
C LEU A 244 -2.36 -24.49 -9.62
N GLN A 245 -2.27 -25.54 -10.43
CA GLN A 245 -2.93 -26.83 -10.16
C GLN A 245 -2.44 -27.48 -8.87
N ALA A 246 -1.13 -27.45 -8.60
CA ALA A 246 -0.57 -27.96 -7.34
C ALA A 246 -1.05 -27.16 -6.10
N ASN A 247 -1.57 -25.95 -6.30
CA ASN A 247 -2.08 -25.07 -5.26
C ASN A 247 -3.59 -24.80 -5.40
N ALA A 248 -4.29 -25.63 -6.18
CA ALA A 248 -5.72 -25.49 -6.40
C ALA A 248 -6.51 -25.90 -5.14
N SER A 249 -7.70 -25.33 -5.01
CA SER A 249 -8.64 -25.78 -3.97
C SER A 249 -9.08 -27.22 -4.23
N PRO A 250 -9.19 -28.08 -3.20
CA PRO A 250 -9.70 -29.44 -3.35
C PRO A 250 -11.19 -29.48 -3.73
N MET A 251 -11.92 -28.38 -3.54
CA MET A 251 -13.33 -28.26 -3.89
C MET A 251 -13.56 -27.03 -4.79
N PRO A 252 -14.56 -27.08 -5.70
CA PRO A 252 -14.97 -25.91 -6.46
C PRO A 252 -15.28 -24.72 -5.55
N GLN A 253 -14.77 -23.55 -5.90
CA GLN A 253 -14.96 -22.32 -5.14
C GLN A 253 -15.91 -21.41 -5.92
N GLU A 254 -17.08 -21.10 -5.36
CA GLU A 254 -17.95 -20.08 -5.95
C GLU A 254 -17.39 -18.69 -5.65
N LEU A 255 -17.15 -17.93 -6.72
CA LEU A 255 -16.87 -16.52 -6.61
C LEU A 255 -18.18 -15.76 -6.67
N THR A 256 -18.54 -15.09 -5.58
CA THR A 256 -19.58 -14.08 -5.62
C THR A 256 -19.18 -13.03 -6.64
N ASP A 257 -20.11 -12.70 -7.54
CA ASP A 257 -19.91 -11.59 -8.47
C ASP A 257 -20.00 -10.30 -7.68
N ILE A 258 -18.85 -9.68 -7.44
CA ILE A 258 -18.76 -8.44 -6.69
C ILE A 258 -19.06 -7.31 -7.66
N ASP A 259 -20.14 -6.59 -7.43
CA ASP A 259 -20.38 -5.34 -8.13
C ASP A 259 -19.36 -4.30 -7.62
N VAL A 260 -18.20 -4.24 -8.27
CA VAL A 260 -17.19 -3.20 -7.99
C VAL A 260 -17.76 -1.80 -8.20
N ASP A 261 -18.94 -1.68 -8.84
CA ASP A 261 -19.65 -0.44 -8.92
C ASP A 261 -20.28 0.03 -7.61
N SER A 262 -20.53 -0.84 -6.65
CA SER A 262 -21.17 -0.51 -5.37
C SER A 262 -20.43 -1.07 -4.15
N GLU A 263 -19.58 -2.07 -4.33
CA GLU A 263 -18.90 -2.82 -3.27
C GLU A 263 -17.37 -2.68 -3.33
N LEU A 264 -16.74 -2.77 -2.16
CA LEU A 264 -15.28 -2.80 -2.05
C LEU A 264 -14.76 -4.22 -2.27
N LEU A 265 -13.92 -4.41 -3.29
CA LEU A 265 -13.17 -5.65 -3.47
C LEU A 265 -11.96 -5.65 -2.53
N TRP A 266 -12.09 -6.29 -1.37
CA TRP A 266 -11.00 -6.45 -0.41
C TRP A 266 -11.04 -7.85 0.21
N GLU A 267 -10.19 -8.74 -0.29
CA GLU A 267 -10.08 -10.13 0.18
C GLU A 267 -8.63 -10.40 0.57
N SER A 268 -8.34 -10.53 1.87
CA SER A 268 -7.04 -10.97 2.38
C SER A 268 -7.23 -12.26 3.19
N PRO A 269 -6.53 -13.34 2.85
CA PRO A 269 -6.67 -14.61 3.55
C PRO A 269 -5.94 -14.60 4.89
N GLU A 270 -6.31 -15.51 5.77
CA GLU A 270 -5.47 -15.81 6.94
C GLU A 270 -4.17 -16.50 6.51
N ALA A 271 -3.11 -16.27 7.27
CA ALA A 271 -1.81 -16.86 7.00
C ALA A 271 -1.86 -18.39 7.13
N LEU A 272 -1.24 -19.10 6.17
CA LEU A 272 -1.15 -20.56 6.15
C LEU A 272 0.30 -21.00 6.35
N GLU A 273 0.57 -21.75 7.43
CA GLU A 273 1.90 -22.30 7.74
C GLU A 273 2.37 -23.30 6.67
N ASP A 274 1.51 -24.25 6.27
CA ASP A 274 1.79 -25.20 5.19
C ASP A 274 1.37 -24.62 3.83
N ASN A 275 2.06 -23.55 3.44
CA ASN A 275 1.84 -22.90 2.17
C ASN A 275 3.15 -22.85 1.38
N TYR A 276 3.13 -23.28 0.12
CA TYR A 276 4.28 -23.15 -0.77
C TYR A 276 4.20 -21.89 -1.63
N PHE A 277 2.98 -21.50 -2.03
CA PHE A 277 2.72 -20.44 -2.99
C PHE A 277 1.76 -19.40 -2.44
N TYR A 278 2.06 -18.12 -2.65
CA TYR A 278 1.16 -17.03 -2.29
C TYR A 278 1.11 -15.96 -3.39
N ALA A 279 -0.07 -15.43 -3.65
CA ALA A 279 -0.25 -14.33 -4.58
C ALA A 279 -0.81 -13.07 -3.88
N TRP A 280 -0.36 -11.90 -4.30
CA TRP A 280 -0.84 -10.61 -3.80
C TRP A 280 -1.12 -9.70 -4.98
N LEU A 281 -2.36 -9.24 -5.10
CA LEU A 281 -2.81 -8.44 -6.24
C LEU A 281 -3.53 -7.19 -5.75
N ALA A 282 -3.10 -6.02 -6.23
CA ALA A 282 -3.72 -4.76 -5.87
C ALA A 282 -3.72 -3.74 -7.03
N GLY A 283 -4.68 -2.82 -7.02
CA GLY A 283 -4.79 -1.75 -8.01
C GLY A 283 -6.23 -1.35 -8.27
N GLU A 284 -6.55 -0.99 -9.51
CA GLU A 284 -7.90 -0.62 -9.94
C GLU A 284 -8.89 -1.80 -9.75
N SER A 285 -10.05 -1.53 -9.14
CA SER A 285 -11.00 -2.55 -8.70
C SER A 285 -11.51 -3.48 -9.80
N ALA A 286 -11.84 -2.98 -11.00
CA ALA A 286 -12.32 -3.83 -12.11
C ALA A 286 -11.19 -4.71 -12.68
N THR A 287 -9.98 -4.18 -12.68
CA THR A 287 -8.74 -4.87 -13.06
C THR A 287 -8.46 -6.02 -12.09
N VAL A 288 -8.49 -5.75 -10.78
CA VAL A 288 -8.32 -6.77 -9.73
C VAL A 288 -9.43 -7.83 -9.80
N LYS A 289 -10.69 -7.44 -10.04
CA LYS A 289 -11.80 -8.39 -10.26
C LYS A 289 -11.52 -9.33 -11.44
N THR A 290 -10.90 -8.83 -12.50
CA THR A 290 -10.52 -9.63 -13.67
C THR A 290 -9.40 -10.61 -13.33
N MET A 291 -8.33 -10.14 -12.69
CA MET A 291 -7.23 -11.04 -12.26
C MET A 291 -7.70 -12.10 -11.25
N ARG A 292 -8.67 -11.75 -10.37
CA ARG A 292 -9.31 -12.68 -9.44
C ARG A 292 -10.02 -13.82 -10.16
N ARG A 293 -10.82 -13.51 -11.17
CA ARG A 293 -11.47 -14.54 -12.02
C ARG A 293 -10.43 -15.41 -12.72
N THR A 294 -9.39 -14.81 -13.31
CA THR A 294 -8.31 -15.56 -13.96
C THR A 294 -7.68 -16.58 -13.01
N LEU A 295 -7.20 -16.14 -11.84
CA LEU A 295 -6.47 -17.03 -10.94
C LEU A 295 -7.37 -18.08 -10.28
N VAL A 296 -8.56 -17.68 -9.83
CA VAL A 296 -9.42 -18.56 -9.02
C VAL A 296 -10.41 -19.35 -9.85
N SER A 297 -11.18 -18.70 -10.74
CA SER A 297 -12.18 -19.39 -11.56
C SER A 297 -11.56 -20.19 -12.69
N ASP A 298 -10.63 -19.58 -13.44
CA ASP A 298 -10.11 -20.19 -14.66
C ASP A 298 -8.98 -21.19 -14.35
N HIS A 299 -8.15 -20.91 -13.33
CA HIS A 299 -7.02 -21.73 -12.94
C HIS A 299 -7.17 -22.48 -11.59
N GLY A 300 -8.28 -22.28 -10.87
CA GLY A 300 -8.62 -23.06 -9.68
C GLY A 300 -7.82 -22.74 -8.40
N LEU A 301 -7.00 -21.67 -8.39
CA LEU A 301 -6.16 -21.32 -7.24
C LEU A 301 -6.99 -21.23 -5.95
N ASP A 302 -6.51 -21.86 -4.88
CA ASP A 302 -7.14 -21.77 -3.56
C ASP A 302 -7.16 -20.31 -3.08
N ARG A 303 -8.34 -19.78 -2.74
CA ARG A 303 -8.51 -18.38 -2.29
C ARG A 303 -7.75 -18.08 -1.00
N ARG A 304 -7.40 -19.10 -0.21
CA ARG A 304 -6.57 -18.93 1.00
C ARG A 304 -5.10 -18.63 0.67
N LYS A 305 -4.70 -18.75 -0.59
CA LYS A 305 -3.32 -18.53 -1.08
C LYS A 305 -3.19 -17.26 -1.91
N VAL A 306 -4.20 -16.38 -1.91
CA VAL A 306 -4.18 -15.15 -2.70
C VAL A 306 -4.93 -14.02 -2.01
N ALA A 307 -4.34 -12.82 -2.03
CA ALA A 307 -4.98 -11.59 -1.62
C ALA A 307 -5.34 -10.71 -2.83
N PHE A 308 -6.51 -10.06 -2.78
CA PHE A 308 -7.06 -9.16 -3.80
C PHE A 308 -7.52 -7.84 -3.17
N MET A 309 -6.93 -6.72 -3.56
CA MET A 309 -7.26 -5.39 -3.02
C MET A 309 -7.54 -4.37 -4.12
N GLY A 310 -8.79 -3.91 -4.23
CA GLY A 310 -9.16 -2.76 -5.04
C GLY A 310 -8.76 -1.46 -4.33
N TYR A 311 -7.62 -0.89 -4.69
CA TYR A 311 -7.07 0.33 -4.10
C TYR A 311 -7.83 1.58 -4.54
N TRP A 312 -8.30 1.60 -5.78
CA TRP A 312 -9.00 2.74 -6.35
C TRP A 312 -9.93 2.28 -7.46
N ARG A 313 -10.74 3.21 -7.98
CA ARG A 313 -11.66 2.93 -9.07
C ARG A 313 -11.78 4.09 -10.03
N GLN A 314 -11.74 3.79 -11.32
CA GLN A 314 -11.86 4.81 -12.35
C GLN A 314 -13.22 5.52 -12.27
N GLY A 315 -13.18 6.86 -12.35
CA GLY A 315 -14.39 7.69 -12.30
C GLY A 315 -15.00 7.87 -10.91
N ARG A 316 -14.37 7.37 -9.84
CA ARG A 316 -14.81 7.61 -8.45
C ARG A 316 -13.67 8.07 -7.56
N ALA A 317 -13.96 9.08 -6.73
CA ALA A 317 -13.08 9.42 -5.62
C ALA A 317 -13.18 8.35 -4.52
N GLU A 318 -12.09 8.16 -3.75
CA GLU A 318 -12.10 7.29 -2.56
C GLU A 318 -13.25 7.73 -1.62
N ASN A 319 -14.15 6.80 -1.29
CA ASN A 319 -15.17 7.02 -0.28
C ASN A 319 -14.46 7.32 1.04
N GLN A 320 -14.73 8.48 1.64
CA GLN A 320 -13.95 8.95 2.78
C GLN A 320 -14.32 8.27 4.13
N GLY A 321 -15.11 7.19 4.11
CA GLY A 321 -15.58 6.46 5.30
C GLY A 321 -16.85 7.03 5.95
#